data_AF-A0A410HX99-F1
#
_entry.id   AF-A0A410HX99-F1
#
_cell.length_a   1.000
_cell.length_b   1.000
_cell.length_c   1.000
_cell.angle_alpha   90.00
_cell.angle_beta   90.00
_cell.angle_gamma   90.00
#
_symmetry.space_group_name_H-M   'P 1'
#
loop_
_entity.id
_entity.type
_entity.pdbx_description
1 polymer ?
#
loop_
_entity_poly.entity_id
_entity_poly.type
_entity_poly.pdbx_seq_one_letter_code
_entity_poly.pdbx_strand_id
1 'polypeptide(L)'
;MKRPLVSASGTGLLAPFDATVWYLVLASVVLMGPAIYLIILVRVRLCAGSERLTRIFPLSSCVWFVYGALMKQGSTLMPVTDSSRMLFATWWIFITLLTSFYTANLTAFLTLSRFTLQITSLKDIATKKAHWAAQKGSAMEYLVYNNDEYSFLNQSLQAGFGQFVDISDADMLLRIKKDDLVYLREKQHVEHTMFRDYLEKTRNPKVEEKDRCTFVMTKQPFLHLPISFYYPLNSSLAHIFDPLLKALVETGIVRHLLRKDLPQIEICPLDLGSKERQLRNSDLYMTYMIVVTGFCAATVAFFGEILTRQVKRCIAEAELQTGPAASYPDDWKNVKAQANRMPYTMYLNGNIINVKQPAYSITKDFQSSNRKSLSRQRNTNYVFQYTS
;
A
#
# COMPACT_ATOMS: atom_id res chain seq x y z
N MET A 1 1.11 -6.08 -29.96
CA MET A 1 0.82 -6.88 -28.74
C MET A 1 -0.57 -6.53 -28.24
N LYS A 2 -1.18 -7.43 -27.46
CA LYS A 2 -2.40 -7.10 -26.71
C LYS A 2 -2.10 -6.01 -25.69
N ARG A 3 -3.05 -5.09 -25.48
CA ARG A 3 -2.93 -4.05 -24.46
C ARG A 3 -2.82 -4.70 -23.06
N PRO A 4 -1.79 -4.37 -22.26
CA PRO A 4 -1.70 -4.87 -20.90
C PRO A 4 -2.88 -4.34 -20.09
N LEU A 5 -3.42 -5.19 -19.21
CA LEU A 5 -4.35 -4.73 -18.19
C LEU A 5 -3.60 -3.77 -17.26
N VAL A 6 -4.31 -2.78 -16.72
CA VAL A 6 -3.74 -1.80 -15.79
C VAL A 6 -3.00 -2.57 -14.69
N SER A 7 -1.69 -2.31 -14.54
CA SER A 7 -0.85 -2.89 -13.49
C SER A 7 -1.29 -2.34 -12.13
N ALA A 8 -2.38 -2.87 -11.61
CA ALA A 8 -2.86 -2.62 -10.26
C ALA A 8 -2.12 -3.57 -9.32
N SER A 9 -0.89 -3.24 -8.96
CA SER A 9 -0.23 -3.96 -7.87
C SER A 9 -1.04 -3.70 -6.59
N GLY A 10 -1.70 -4.73 -6.06
CA GLY A 10 -2.46 -4.67 -4.80
C GLY A 10 -1.61 -4.32 -3.56
N THR A 11 -0.33 -4.00 -3.75
CA THR A 11 0.63 -3.45 -2.78
C THR A 11 0.58 -1.91 -2.70
N GLY A 12 -0.42 -1.27 -3.31
CA GLY A 12 -0.49 0.19 -3.50
C GLY A 12 -0.38 1.04 -2.23
N LEU A 13 -0.61 0.45 -1.04
CA LEU A 13 -0.53 1.15 0.24
C LEU A 13 0.91 1.30 0.78
N LEU A 14 1.83 0.36 0.48
CA LEU A 14 3.26 0.49 0.84
C LEU A 14 4.10 1.12 -0.29
N ALA A 15 3.58 1.14 -1.51
CA ALA A 15 4.23 1.69 -2.70
C ALA A 15 4.66 3.18 -2.64
N PRO A 16 4.01 4.09 -1.88
CA PRO A 16 4.34 5.52 -1.90
C PRO A 16 5.74 5.86 -1.37
N PHE A 17 6.32 5.00 -0.54
CA PHE A 17 7.65 5.17 0.03
C PHE A 17 8.54 3.98 -0.31
N ASP A 18 9.82 4.27 -0.53
CA ASP A 18 10.84 3.24 -0.67
C ASP A 18 11.03 2.49 0.66
N ALA A 19 11.46 1.23 0.59
CA ALA A 19 11.74 0.39 1.76
C ALA A 19 12.71 1.07 2.73
N THR A 20 13.72 1.76 2.22
CA THR A 20 14.67 2.54 3.04
C THR A 20 13.96 3.61 3.87
N VAL A 21 13.01 4.34 3.28
CA VAL A 21 12.25 5.38 3.97
C VAL A 21 11.35 4.76 5.04
N TRP A 22 10.72 3.62 4.75
CA TRP A 22 9.94 2.88 5.76
C TRP A 22 10.77 2.49 6.98
N TYR A 23 12.00 2.00 6.78
CA TYR A 23 12.90 1.68 7.89
C TYR A 23 13.30 2.91 8.70
N LEU A 24 13.54 4.06 8.04
CA LEU A 24 13.85 5.32 8.73
C LEU A 24 12.66 5.83 9.55
N VAL A 25 11.42 5.71 9.03
CA VAL A 25 10.21 6.06 9.76
C VAL A 25 10.07 5.17 11.00
N LEU A 26 10.24 3.85 10.86
CA LEU A 26 10.20 2.92 11.99
C LEU A 26 11.26 3.27 13.04
N ALA A 27 12.49 3.54 12.61
CA ALA A 27 13.58 3.95 13.49
C ALA A 27 13.25 5.25 14.24
N SER A 28 12.68 6.25 13.55
CA SER A 28 12.29 7.53 14.17
C SER A 28 11.25 7.35 15.29
N VAL A 29 10.24 6.49 15.07
CA VAL A 29 9.19 6.19 16.07
C VAL A 29 9.79 5.48 17.28
N VAL A 30 10.67 4.50 17.05
CA VAL A 30 11.33 3.74 18.12
C VAL A 30 12.27 4.63 18.93
N LEU A 31 12.97 5.58 18.31
CA LEU A 31 13.90 6.48 18.99
C LEU A 31 13.22 7.59 19.79
N MET A 32 12.06 8.07 19.33
CA MET A 32 11.37 9.19 19.99
C MET A 32 10.77 8.85 21.35
N GLY A 33 10.29 7.62 21.56
CA GLY A 33 9.79 7.18 22.87
C GLY A 33 10.84 7.27 23.98
N PRO A 34 12.03 6.65 23.81
CA PRO A 34 13.18 6.80 24.70
C PRO A 34 13.67 8.25 24.82
N ALA A 35 13.66 9.05 23.74
CA ALA A 35 14.09 10.45 23.81
C ALA A 35 13.19 11.29 24.73
N ILE A 36 11.86 11.12 24.63
CA ILE A 36 10.90 11.76 25.55
C ILE A 36 11.15 11.30 27.00
N TYR A 37 11.33 9.99 27.20
CA TYR A 37 11.60 9.43 28.52
C TYR A 37 12.92 9.97 29.13
N LEU A 38 13.98 10.06 28.33
CA LEU A 38 15.28 10.58 28.75
C LEU A 38 15.18 12.06 29.17
N ILE A 39 14.46 12.88 28.40
CA ILE A 39 14.26 14.30 28.75
C ILE A 39 13.48 14.43 30.07
N ILE A 40 12.48 13.57 30.30
CA ILE A 40 11.76 13.52 31.59
C ILE A 40 12.72 13.11 32.72
N LEU A 41 13.57 12.10 32.52
CA LEU A 41 14.54 11.64 33.51
C LEU A 41 15.62 12.67 33.85
N VAL A 42 16.25 13.27 32.84
CA VAL A 42 17.28 14.30 32.99
C VAL A 42 16.72 15.48 33.78
N ARG A 43 15.49 15.87 33.49
CA ARG A 43 14.81 16.92 34.24
C ARG A 43 14.53 16.53 35.69
N VAL A 44 14.06 15.33 35.97
CA VAL A 44 13.85 14.86 37.35
C VAL A 44 15.16 14.87 38.13
N ARG A 45 16.28 14.52 37.48
CA ARG A 45 17.63 14.60 38.06
C ARG A 45 18.08 16.04 38.32
N LEU A 46 17.83 16.97 37.40
CA LEU A 46 18.29 18.37 37.48
C LEU A 46 17.41 19.26 38.37
N CYS A 47 16.11 18.97 38.47
CA CYS A 47 15.11 19.79 39.19
C CYS A 47 14.54 19.05 40.42
N ALA A 48 15.40 18.39 41.20
CA ALA A 48 15.02 17.52 42.32
C ALA A 48 14.34 18.24 43.51
N GLY A 49 14.12 19.56 43.46
CA GLY A 49 13.62 20.38 44.57
C GLY A 49 12.19 20.93 44.45
N SER A 50 11.41 20.61 43.41
CA SER A 50 10.04 21.14 43.25
C SER A 50 8.99 20.02 43.17
N GLU A 51 8.23 19.83 44.25
CA GLU A 51 7.19 18.78 44.40
C GLU A 51 6.04 18.89 43.39
N ARG A 52 5.79 20.07 42.82
CA ARG A 52 4.65 20.28 41.90
C ARG A 52 4.87 19.72 40.49
N LEU A 53 6.08 19.25 40.17
CA LEU A 53 6.54 19.06 38.78
C LEU A 53 7.11 17.65 38.48
N THR A 54 6.96 16.65 39.34
CA THR A 54 7.67 15.34 39.25
C THR A 54 6.76 14.14 38.88
N ARG A 55 5.83 14.30 37.92
CA ARG A 55 5.13 13.12 37.38
C ARG A 55 6.06 12.35 36.43
N ILE A 56 6.56 11.20 36.89
CA ILE A 56 7.35 10.28 36.06
C ILE A 56 6.37 9.40 35.28
N PHE A 57 6.46 9.45 33.96
CA PHE A 57 5.71 8.54 33.09
C PHE A 57 6.56 7.31 32.80
N PRO A 58 5.99 6.09 32.83
CA PRO A 58 6.71 4.90 32.44
C PRO A 58 7.00 4.94 30.93
N LEU A 59 8.10 4.31 30.52
CA LEU A 59 8.54 4.27 29.12
C LEU A 59 7.43 3.78 28.17
N SER A 60 6.61 2.83 28.61
CA SER A 60 5.46 2.31 27.85
C SER A 60 4.44 3.38 27.50
N SER A 61 4.14 4.31 28.42
CA SER A 61 3.24 5.44 28.17
C SER A 61 3.84 6.44 27.18
N CYS A 62 5.16 6.65 27.21
CA CYS A 62 5.85 7.50 26.24
C CYS A 62 5.83 6.89 24.84
N VAL A 63 6.10 5.59 24.71
CA VAL A 63 6.02 4.87 23.42
C VAL A 63 4.59 4.86 22.89
N TRP A 64 3.59 4.63 23.75
CA TRP A 64 2.19 4.70 23.38
C TRP A 64 1.77 6.10 22.90
N PHE A 65 2.28 7.15 23.54
CA PHE A 65 2.07 8.53 23.09
C PHE A 65 2.62 8.76 21.68
N VAL A 66 3.86 8.34 21.42
CA VAL A 66 4.50 8.50 20.09
C VAL A 66 3.72 7.76 19.01
N TYR A 67 3.31 6.53 19.30
CA TYR A 67 2.46 5.73 18.40
C TYR A 67 1.10 6.37 18.14
N GLY A 68 0.40 6.82 19.19
CA GLY A 68 -0.90 7.51 19.06
C GLY A 68 -0.78 8.79 18.23
N ALA A 69 0.25 9.59 18.47
CA ALA A 69 0.51 10.82 17.70
C ALA A 69 0.74 10.53 16.20
N LEU A 70 1.48 9.46 15.86
CA LEU A 70 1.66 9.00 14.48
C LEU A 70 0.32 8.64 13.81
N MET A 71 -0.56 7.93 14.53
CA MET A 71 -1.90 7.57 14.07
C MET A 71 -2.91 8.73 14.11
N LYS A 72 -2.46 9.95 14.43
CA LYS A 72 -3.31 11.14 14.65
C LYS A 72 -4.37 10.92 15.74
N GLN A 73 -4.13 9.99 16.66
CA GLN A 73 -4.97 9.72 17.81
C GLN A 73 -4.50 10.59 18.99
N GLY A 74 -5.45 11.24 19.67
CA GLY A 74 -5.16 12.00 20.88
C GLY A 74 -4.62 11.12 22.00
N SER A 75 -3.78 11.69 22.87
CA SER A 75 -3.24 11.02 24.05
C SER A 75 -3.46 11.86 25.30
N THR A 76 -3.49 11.20 26.45
CA THR A 76 -3.67 11.82 27.77
C THR A 76 -2.39 12.44 28.32
N LEU A 77 -1.26 12.30 27.63
CA LEU A 77 0.04 12.79 28.08
C LEU A 77 0.24 14.24 27.60
N MET A 78 0.20 15.18 28.54
CA MET A 78 0.33 16.61 28.26
C MET A 78 1.71 17.13 28.72
N PRO A 79 2.49 17.79 27.84
CA PRO A 79 3.78 18.36 28.20
C PRO A 79 3.58 19.58 29.12
N VAL A 80 4.12 19.49 30.33
CA VAL A 80 3.98 20.54 31.35
C VAL A 80 5.06 21.62 31.20
N THR A 81 6.23 21.29 30.64
CA THR A 81 7.40 22.19 30.57
C THR A 81 7.72 22.64 29.15
N ASP A 82 8.36 23.80 29.01
CA ASP A 82 8.66 24.40 27.71
C ASP A 82 9.60 23.55 26.84
N SER A 83 10.61 22.89 27.42
CA SER A 83 11.49 21.96 26.67
C SER A 83 10.72 20.75 26.14
N SER A 84 9.78 20.20 26.93
CA SER A 84 8.93 19.10 26.47
C SER A 84 7.92 19.56 25.43
N ARG A 85 7.39 20.78 25.54
CA ARG A 85 6.50 21.37 24.52
C ARG A 85 7.20 21.55 23.18
N MET A 86 8.45 22.03 23.17
CA MET A 86 9.24 22.14 21.95
C MET A 86 9.45 20.79 21.27
N LEU A 87 9.85 19.76 22.04
CA LEU A 87 10.01 18.40 21.51
C LEU A 87 8.71 17.85 20.91
N PHE A 88 7.58 18.02 21.60
CA PHE A 88 6.28 17.56 21.14
C PHE A 88 5.83 18.32 19.89
N ALA A 89 6.08 19.63 19.84
CA ALA A 89 5.80 20.45 18.67
C ALA A 89 6.63 20.00 17.46
N THR A 90 7.94 19.76 17.63
CA THR A 90 8.80 19.22 16.57
C THR A 90 8.31 17.85 16.09
N TRP A 91 7.92 16.97 17.01
CA TRP A 91 7.35 15.67 16.66
C TRP A 91 6.03 15.80 15.88
N TRP A 92 5.14 16.69 16.29
CA TRP A 92 3.87 16.93 15.60
C TRP A 92 4.07 17.51 14.20
N ILE A 93 5.03 18.42 14.03
CA ILE A 93 5.41 18.94 12.72
C ILE A 93 5.93 17.79 11.84
N PHE A 94 6.86 16.98 12.36
CA PHE A 94 7.40 15.84 11.64
C PHE A 94 6.31 14.85 11.18
N ILE A 95 5.42 14.42 12.09
CA ILE A 95 4.32 13.52 11.74
C ILE A 95 3.35 14.14 10.73
N THR A 96 3.08 15.44 10.85
CA THR A 96 2.21 16.15 9.92
C THR A 96 2.81 16.19 8.52
N LEU A 97 4.08 16.55 8.39
CA LEU A 97 4.79 16.52 7.11
C LEU A 97 4.82 15.09 6.53
N LEU A 98 5.19 14.10 7.34
CA LEU A 98 5.27 12.69 6.91
C LEU A 98 3.91 12.19 6.38
N THR A 99 2.83 12.42 7.12
CA THR A 99 1.48 11.99 6.74
C THR A 99 1.00 12.72 5.48
N SER A 100 1.28 14.01 5.35
CA SER A 100 0.93 14.80 4.16
C SER A 100 1.65 14.29 2.92
N PHE A 101 2.96 14.05 2.99
CA PHE A 101 3.72 13.49 1.86
C PHE A 101 3.28 12.07 1.50
N TYR A 102 3.02 11.24 2.51
CA TYR A 102 2.46 9.90 2.29
C TYR A 102 1.13 9.99 1.53
N THR A 103 0.22 10.86 1.97
CA THR A 103 -1.11 11.00 1.38
C THR A 103 -1.04 11.58 -0.04
N ALA A 104 -0.16 12.55 -0.29
CA ALA A 104 0.05 13.13 -1.61
C ALA A 104 0.60 12.08 -2.61
N ASN A 105 1.63 11.35 -2.21
CA ASN A 105 2.24 10.31 -3.04
C ASN A 105 1.30 9.12 -3.26
N LEU A 106 0.54 8.72 -2.24
CA LEU A 106 -0.50 7.72 -2.36
C LEU A 106 -1.58 8.16 -3.34
N THR A 107 -2.10 9.39 -3.19
CA THR A 107 -3.12 9.93 -4.10
C THR A 107 -2.61 9.95 -5.53
N ALA A 108 -1.39 10.44 -5.76
CA ALA A 108 -0.76 10.43 -7.09
C ALA A 108 -0.61 9.01 -7.65
N PHE A 109 -0.28 8.02 -6.82
CA PHE A 109 -0.18 6.63 -7.27
C PHE A 109 -1.56 6.01 -7.58
N LEU A 110 -2.59 6.35 -6.81
CA LEU A 110 -3.95 5.84 -7.01
C LEU A 110 -4.62 6.49 -8.23
N THR A 111 -4.32 7.75 -8.54
CA THR A 111 -4.87 8.46 -9.69
C THR A 111 -4.10 8.18 -10.98
N LEU A 112 -2.77 8.04 -10.91
CA LEU A 112 -1.94 7.76 -12.08
C LEU A 112 -1.87 6.24 -12.34
N SER A 113 -2.67 5.78 -13.31
CA SER A 113 -2.49 4.45 -13.88
C SER A 113 -1.16 4.38 -14.64
N ARG A 114 -0.18 3.64 -14.12
CA ARG A 114 1.04 3.33 -14.87
C ARG A 114 0.81 2.11 -15.75
N PHE A 115 0.82 2.31 -17.06
CA PHE A 115 0.85 1.22 -18.03
C PHE A 115 2.31 0.85 -18.31
N THR A 116 2.72 -0.33 -17.83
CA THR A 116 4.02 -0.89 -18.18
C THR A 116 3.83 -1.94 -19.27
N LEU A 117 4.42 -1.68 -20.45
CA LEU A 117 4.51 -2.70 -21.48
C LEU A 117 5.41 -3.82 -20.95
N GLN A 118 4.95 -5.06 -21.05
CA GLN A 118 5.74 -6.22 -20.64
C GLN A 118 6.99 -6.38 -21.52
N ILE A 119 6.96 -5.93 -22.77
CA ILE A 119 8.05 -6.08 -23.73
C ILE A 119 8.37 -4.68 -24.26
N THR A 120 9.58 -4.21 -23.98
CA THR A 120 10.06 -2.90 -24.42
C THR A 120 11.18 -3.02 -25.44
N SER A 121 11.99 -4.08 -25.34
CA SER A 121 13.08 -4.40 -26.26
C SER A 121 12.87 -5.75 -26.94
N LEU A 122 13.48 -5.95 -28.10
CA LEU A 122 13.54 -7.27 -28.75
C LEU A 122 14.18 -8.33 -27.84
N LYS A 123 15.18 -7.95 -27.04
CA LYS A 123 15.84 -8.87 -26.11
C LYS A 123 14.88 -9.38 -25.03
N ASP A 124 13.88 -8.57 -24.66
CA ASP A 124 12.84 -8.97 -23.70
C ASP A 124 11.99 -10.13 -24.23
N ILE A 125 11.84 -10.26 -25.54
CA ILE A 125 11.07 -11.35 -26.16
C ILE A 125 11.75 -12.68 -25.87
N ALA A 126 13.07 -12.74 -26.04
CA ALA A 126 13.84 -13.95 -25.77
C ALA A 126 13.96 -14.25 -24.26
N THR A 127 14.21 -13.24 -23.42
CA THR A 127 14.36 -13.45 -21.97
C THR A 127 13.05 -13.83 -21.30
N LYS A 128 11.92 -13.23 -21.72
CA LYS A 128 10.58 -13.53 -21.18
C LYS A 128 9.89 -14.69 -21.89
N LYS A 129 10.55 -15.30 -22.89
CA LYS A 129 10.01 -16.40 -23.71
C LYS A 129 8.63 -16.08 -24.28
N ALA A 130 8.46 -14.85 -24.74
CA ALA A 130 7.18 -14.40 -25.29
C ALA A 130 6.99 -14.98 -26.70
N HIS A 131 5.78 -15.43 -27.00
CA HIS A 131 5.44 -15.88 -28.35
C HIS A 131 5.43 -14.69 -29.31
N TRP A 132 6.10 -14.82 -30.45
CA TRP A 132 6.16 -13.75 -31.45
C TRP A 132 5.94 -14.29 -32.86
N ALA A 133 5.36 -13.46 -33.71
CA ALA A 133 5.25 -13.74 -35.13
C ALA A 133 5.79 -12.56 -35.95
N ALA A 134 6.37 -12.90 -37.10
CA ALA A 134 6.78 -11.93 -38.11
C ALA A 134 6.30 -12.41 -39.48
N GLN A 135 6.21 -11.50 -40.45
CA GLN A 135 5.85 -11.87 -41.81
C GLN A 135 6.99 -12.67 -42.46
N LYS A 136 6.65 -13.76 -43.14
CA LYS A 136 7.60 -14.52 -43.96
C LYS A 136 8.07 -13.67 -45.15
N GLY A 137 9.35 -13.73 -45.49
CA GLY A 137 10.01 -12.91 -46.50
C GLY A 137 10.32 -11.48 -46.05
N SER A 138 10.04 -11.13 -44.79
CA SER A 138 10.34 -9.79 -44.28
C SER A 138 11.83 -9.61 -43.98
N ALA A 139 12.27 -8.35 -43.88
CA ALA A 139 13.63 -8.03 -43.44
C ALA A 139 13.96 -8.62 -42.05
N MET A 140 12.94 -8.83 -41.20
CA MET A 140 13.14 -9.54 -39.93
C MET A 140 13.57 -10.98 -40.11
N GLU A 141 13.00 -11.70 -41.07
CA GLU A 141 13.41 -13.09 -41.32
C GLU A 141 14.89 -13.17 -41.73
N TYR A 142 15.31 -12.29 -42.65
CA TYR A 142 16.70 -12.21 -43.07
C TYR A 142 17.64 -11.89 -41.89
N LEU A 143 17.28 -10.91 -41.05
CA LEU A 143 18.12 -10.50 -39.92
C LEU A 143 18.23 -11.56 -38.84
N VAL A 144 17.17 -12.33 -38.59
CA VAL A 144 17.18 -13.42 -37.62
C VAL A 144 18.09 -14.57 -38.05
N TYR A 145 18.17 -14.88 -39.36
CA TYR A 145 19.01 -15.96 -39.85
C TYR A 145 20.47 -15.56 -40.09
N ASN A 146 20.72 -14.33 -40.56
CA ASN A 146 22.02 -13.95 -41.11
C ASN A 146 22.84 -12.97 -40.24
N ASN A 147 22.29 -12.48 -39.12
CA ASN A 147 22.99 -11.50 -38.28
C ASN A 147 23.13 -12.01 -36.83
N ASP A 148 24.37 -12.09 -36.36
CA ASP A 148 24.72 -12.56 -35.02
C ASP A 148 24.12 -11.71 -33.89
N GLU A 149 23.88 -10.42 -34.14
CA GLU A 149 23.24 -9.51 -33.17
C GLU A 149 21.84 -10.01 -32.79
N TYR A 150 21.11 -10.60 -33.73
CA TYR A 150 19.74 -11.11 -33.54
C TYR A 150 19.69 -12.62 -33.30
N SER A 151 20.82 -13.25 -33.01
CA SER A 151 20.91 -14.69 -32.69
C SER A 151 19.97 -15.12 -31.56
N PHE A 152 19.65 -14.23 -30.61
CA PHE A 152 18.68 -14.50 -29.54
C PHE A 152 17.25 -14.74 -30.06
N LEU A 153 16.86 -14.11 -31.18
CA LEU A 153 15.58 -14.39 -31.84
C LEU A 153 15.63 -15.72 -32.59
N ASN A 154 16.76 -16.10 -33.17
CA ASN A 154 16.93 -17.42 -33.78
C ASN A 154 16.83 -18.54 -32.74
N GLN A 155 17.45 -18.36 -31.57
CA GLN A 155 17.27 -19.28 -30.43
C GLN A 155 15.81 -19.36 -29.99
N SER A 156 15.11 -18.22 -29.93
CA SER A 156 13.68 -18.17 -29.61
C SER A 156 12.81 -18.88 -30.66
N LEU A 157 13.17 -18.77 -31.95
CA LEU A 157 12.54 -19.48 -33.07
C LEU A 157 12.72 -21.00 -32.93
N GLN A 158 13.96 -21.47 -32.68
CA GLN A 158 14.27 -22.88 -32.48
C GLN A 158 13.58 -23.48 -31.26
N ALA A 159 13.40 -22.68 -30.20
CA ALA A 159 12.66 -23.08 -29.01
C ALA A 159 11.12 -23.10 -29.20
N GLY A 160 10.62 -22.74 -30.38
CA GLY A 160 9.18 -22.73 -30.70
C GLY A 160 8.41 -21.51 -30.18
N PHE A 161 9.11 -20.46 -29.72
CA PHE A 161 8.48 -19.20 -29.32
C PHE A 161 8.26 -18.24 -30.50
N GLY A 162 9.04 -18.37 -31.58
CA GLY A 162 8.89 -17.56 -32.79
C GLY A 162 8.20 -18.31 -33.94
N GLN A 163 7.49 -17.59 -34.81
CA GLN A 163 7.04 -18.13 -36.10
C GLN A 163 7.05 -17.07 -37.21
N PHE A 164 7.59 -17.44 -38.37
CA PHE A 164 7.38 -16.67 -39.61
C PHE A 164 6.14 -17.18 -40.32
N VAL A 165 5.21 -16.27 -40.61
CA VAL A 165 3.89 -16.60 -41.16
C VAL A 165 3.60 -15.74 -42.37
N ASP A 166 3.04 -16.36 -43.40
CA ASP A 166 2.52 -15.67 -44.58
C ASP A 166 0.98 -15.68 -44.53
N ILE A 167 0.41 -14.72 -43.81
CA ILE A 167 -1.05 -14.54 -43.68
C ILE A 167 -1.40 -13.07 -43.82
N SER A 168 -2.66 -12.80 -44.18
CA SER A 168 -3.19 -11.44 -44.22
C SER A 168 -3.12 -10.77 -42.85
N ASP A 169 -2.94 -9.44 -42.86
CA ASP A 169 -2.87 -8.63 -41.65
C ASP A 169 -4.09 -8.83 -40.75
N ALA A 170 -5.27 -8.96 -41.35
CA ALA A 170 -6.52 -9.15 -40.62
C ALA A 170 -6.51 -10.46 -39.83
N ASP A 171 -6.07 -11.55 -40.47
CA ASP A 171 -5.95 -12.86 -39.83
C ASP A 171 -4.86 -12.84 -38.75
N MET A 172 -3.80 -12.08 -38.98
CA MET A 172 -2.75 -11.90 -38.00
C MET A 172 -3.23 -11.15 -36.75
N LEU A 173 -4.06 -10.11 -36.90
CA LEU A 173 -4.69 -9.42 -35.76
C LEU A 173 -5.58 -10.37 -34.93
N LEU A 174 -6.34 -11.25 -35.59
CA LEU A 174 -7.15 -12.27 -34.91
C LEU A 174 -6.27 -13.23 -34.12
N ARG A 175 -5.15 -13.66 -34.71
CA ARG A 175 -4.19 -14.53 -34.06
C ARG A 175 -3.53 -13.85 -32.86
N ILE A 176 -3.16 -12.57 -32.99
CA ILE A 176 -2.61 -11.77 -31.88
C ILE A 176 -3.56 -11.71 -30.70
N LYS A 177 -4.86 -11.58 -30.96
CA LYS A 177 -5.88 -11.57 -29.92
C LYS A 177 -6.06 -12.93 -29.25
N LYS A 178 -5.95 -14.03 -30.01
CA LYS A 178 -6.21 -15.40 -29.55
C LYS A 178 -5.01 -16.00 -28.78
N ASP A 179 -3.82 -15.89 -29.34
CA ASP A 179 -2.61 -16.59 -28.86
C ASP A 179 -1.68 -15.66 -28.04
N ASP A 180 -2.11 -14.41 -27.77
CA ASP A 180 -1.34 -13.37 -27.05
C ASP A 180 0.09 -13.17 -27.55
N LEU A 181 0.23 -13.08 -28.88
CA LEU A 181 1.54 -13.00 -29.53
C LEU A 181 2.03 -11.55 -29.75
N VAL A 182 3.34 -11.41 -29.80
CA VAL A 182 4.04 -10.18 -30.20
C VAL A 182 4.15 -10.17 -31.71
N TYR A 183 3.68 -9.11 -32.35
CA TYR A 183 3.82 -8.95 -33.78
C TYR A 183 5.00 -8.06 -34.14
N LEU A 184 5.98 -8.61 -34.86
CA LEU A 184 7.14 -7.89 -35.35
C LEU A 184 6.92 -7.47 -36.81
N ARG A 185 6.75 -6.18 -37.02
CA ARG A 185 6.63 -5.57 -38.36
C ARG A 185 7.02 -4.11 -38.35
N GLU A 186 7.21 -3.56 -39.55
CA GLU A 186 7.51 -2.14 -39.78
C GLU A 186 6.46 -1.23 -39.15
N LYS A 187 6.93 -0.14 -38.54
CA LYS A 187 6.11 0.82 -37.81
C LYS A 187 4.95 1.34 -38.66
N GLN A 188 5.23 1.78 -39.88
CA GLN A 188 4.22 2.36 -40.78
C GLN A 188 3.10 1.36 -41.07
N HIS A 189 3.46 0.12 -41.38
CA HIS A 189 2.50 -0.93 -41.66
C HIS A 189 1.60 -1.24 -40.45
N VAL A 190 2.19 -1.32 -39.26
CA VAL A 190 1.44 -1.58 -38.02
C VAL A 190 0.51 -0.40 -37.68
N GLU A 191 0.94 0.85 -37.87
CA GLU A 191 0.10 2.04 -37.67
C GLU A 191 -1.14 2.02 -38.58
N HIS A 192 -0.96 1.75 -39.88
CA HIS A 192 -2.08 1.62 -40.82
C HIS A 192 -3.01 0.45 -40.48
N THR A 193 -2.43 -0.70 -40.13
CA THR A 193 -3.20 -1.90 -39.77
C THR A 193 -4.03 -1.68 -38.51
N MET A 194 -3.45 -1.07 -37.48
CA MET A 194 -4.15 -0.71 -36.25
C MET A 194 -5.24 0.35 -36.49
N PHE A 195 -4.98 1.33 -37.36
CA PHE A 195 -5.98 2.33 -37.69
C PHE A 195 -7.19 1.74 -38.42
N ARG A 196 -6.95 0.85 -39.39
CA ARG A 196 -8.03 0.15 -40.11
C ARG A 196 -8.89 -0.68 -39.17
N ASP A 197 -8.28 -1.46 -38.27
CA ASP A 197 -8.99 -2.23 -37.23
C ASP A 197 -9.82 -1.32 -36.31
N TYR A 198 -9.27 -0.17 -35.90
CA TYR A 198 -9.99 0.82 -35.09
C TYR A 198 -11.22 1.37 -35.83
N LEU A 199 -11.10 1.70 -37.11
CA LEU A 199 -12.21 2.18 -37.93
C LEU A 199 -13.30 1.12 -38.10
N GLU A 200 -12.92 -0.13 -38.37
CA GLU A 200 -13.86 -1.25 -38.48
C GLU A 200 -14.63 -1.49 -37.17
N LYS A 201 -13.96 -1.44 -36.03
CA LYS A 201 -14.60 -1.54 -34.71
C LYS A 201 -15.51 -0.36 -34.40
N THR A 202 -15.12 0.84 -34.83
CA THR A 202 -15.93 2.05 -34.63
C THR A 202 -17.21 2.03 -35.47
N ARG A 203 -17.18 1.42 -36.66
CA ARG A 203 -18.36 1.22 -37.50
C ARG A 203 -19.37 0.23 -36.91
N ASN A 204 -18.93 -0.68 -36.04
CA ASN A 204 -19.79 -1.67 -35.40
C ASN A 204 -20.37 -1.13 -34.07
N PRO A 205 -21.68 -0.83 -33.99
CA PRO A 205 -22.28 -0.23 -32.79
C PRO A 205 -22.30 -1.17 -31.57
N LYS A 206 -22.06 -2.48 -31.78
CA LYS A 206 -21.97 -3.48 -30.71
C LYS A 206 -20.65 -3.43 -29.92
N VAL A 207 -19.63 -2.70 -30.39
CA VAL A 207 -18.31 -2.66 -29.76
C VAL A 207 -18.20 -1.42 -28.87
N GLU A 208 -18.08 -1.67 -27.56
CA GLU A 208 -17.85 -0.62 -26.57
C GLU A 208 -16.54 0.14 -26.84
N GLU A 209 -16.51 1.42 -26.48
CA GLU A 209 -15.37 2.32 -26.70
C GLU A 209 -14.04 1.77 -26.17
N LYS A 210 -14.10 1.12 -25.00
CA LYS A 210 -12.93 0.52 -24.34
C LYS A 210 -12.27 -0.59 -25.17
N ASP A 211 -13.07 -1.34 -25.92
CA ASP A 211 -12.61 -2.52 -26.67
C ASP A 211 -12.18 -2.18 -28.11
N ARG A 212 -12.42 -0.93 -28.55
CA ARG A 212 -11.94 -0.43 -29.85
C ARG A 212 -10.41 -0.42 -29.93
N CYS A 213 -9.75 -0.15 -28.81
CA CYS A 213 -8.29 -0.07 -28.70
C CYS A 213 -7.68 -1.34 -28.08
N THR A 214 -7.62 -2.42 -28.86
CA THR A 214 -7.15 -3.73 -28.37
C THR A 214 -5.62 -3.88 -28.39
N PHE A 215 -4.96 -3.22 -29.35
CA PHE A 215 -3.53 -3.40 -29.62
C PHE A 215 -2.71 -2.21 -29.18
N VAL A 216 -1.44 -2.47 -28.86
CA VAL A 216 -0.44 -1.45 -28.50
C VAL A 216 0.88 -1.71 -29.21
N MET A 217 1.57 -0.62 -29.54
CA MET A 217 2.91 -0.58 -30.12
C MET A 217 3.92 -0.07 -29.08
N THR A 218 5.19 -0.48 -29.20
CA THR A 218 6.29 0.08 -28.40
C THR A 218 6.59 1.53 -28.81
N LYS A 219 6.93 2.39 -27.84
CA LYS A 219 7.22 3.81 -28.11
C LYS A 219 8.46 4.02 -28.99
N GLN A 220 9.44 3.13 -28.87
CA GLN A 220 10.71 3.23 -29.60
C GLN A 220 10.81 2.11 -30.65
N PRO A 221 11.27 2.44 -31.89
CA PRO A 221 11.67 1.44 -32.85
C PRO A 221 12.95 0.76 -32.37
N PHE A 222 13.05 -0.55 -32.59
CA PHE A 222 14.23 -1.34 -32.24
C PHE A 222 15.23 -1.43 -33.40
N LEU A 223 14.80 -1.11 -34.61
CA LEU A 223 15.61 -1.17 -35.82
C LEU A 223 15.23 -0.05 -36.78
N HIS A 224 16.24 0.56 -37.38
CA HIS A 224 16.10 1.52 -38.47
C HIS A 224 16.65 0.90 -39.75
N LEU A 225 15.76 0.50 -40.66
CA LEU A 225 16.14 0.05 -42.00
C LEU A 225 15.84 1.17 -43.00
N PRO A 226 16.85 1.63 -43.77
CA PRO A 226 16.58 2.52 -44.88
C PRO A 226 15.83 1.75 -45.97
N ILE A 227 14.79 2.37 -46.53
CA ILE A 227 14.12 1.87 -47.73
C ILE A 227 14.81 2.51 -48.93
N SER A 228 15.28 1.67 -49.86
CA SER A 228 15.96 2.10 -51.07
C SER A 228 15.38 1.41 -52.29
N PHE A 229 15.42 2.08 -53.44
CA PHE A 229 15.14 1.45 -54.72
C PHE A 229 16.37 0.68 -55.20
N TYR A 230 16.15 -0.53 -55.69
CA TYR A 230 17.20 -1.36 -56.27
C TYR A 230 17.04 -1.37 -57.78
N TYR A 231 18.15 -1.18 -58.48
CA TYR A 231 18.21 -1.26 -59.93
C TYR A 231 19.09 -2.45 -60.35
N PRO A 232 18.88 -3.01 -61.55
CA PRO A 232 19.79 -4.00 -62.11
C PRO A 232 21.23 -3.49 -62.13
N LEU A 233 22.19 -4.41 -61.98
CA LEU A 233 23.62 -4.08 -62.09
C LEU A 233 23.89 -3.39 -63.42
N ASN A 234 24.66 -2.29 -63.37
CA ASN A 234 25.02 -1.46 -64.53
C ASN A 234 23.86 -0.70 -65.21
N SER A 235 22.77 -0.44 -64.47
CA SER A 235 21.67 0.39 -64.97
C SER A 235 21.96 1.89 -64.83
N SER A 236 21.69 2.67 -65.88
CA SER A 236 21.74 4.15 -65.85
C SER A 236 20.55 4.79 -65.14
N LEU A 237 19.55 4.00 -64.72
CA LEU A 237 18.34 4.49 -64.07
C LEU A 237 18.64 5.20 -62.74
N ALA A 238 19.64 4.73 -61.99
CA ALA A 238 20.05 5.35 -60.73
C ALA A 238 20.42 6.83 -60.91
N HIS A 239 21.16 7.17 -61.99
CA HIS A 239 21.54 8.56 -62.27
C HIS A 239 20.36 9.48 -62.56
N ILE A 240 19.25 8.94 -63.07
CA ILE A 240 18.04 9.71 -63.40
C ILE A 240 17.14 9.81 -62.18
N PHE A 241 16.89 8.70 -61.48
CA PHE A 241 15.90 8.61 -60.43
C PHE A 241 16.42 9.05 -59.05
N ASP A 242 17.69 8.85 -58.72
CA ASP A 242 18.20 9.18 -57.39
C ASP A 242 18.12 10.69 -57.09
N PRO A 243 18.47 11.61 -58.02
CA PRO A 243 18.27 13.05 -57.80
C PRO A 243 16.80 13.44 -57.62
N LEU A 244 15.90 12.82 -58.40
CA LEU A 244 14.45 13.04 -58.30
C LEU A 244 13.92 12.56 -56.95
N LEU A 245 14.30 11.35 -56.53
CA LEU A 245 13.87 10.78 -55.26
C LEU A 245 14.39 11.60 -54.08
N LYS A 246 15.64 12.04 -54.16
CA LYS A 246 16.23 12.95 -53.16
C LYS A 246 15.43 14.25 -53.06
N ALA A 247 15.09 14.87 -54.19
CA ALA A 247 14.25 16.06 -54.22
C ALA A 247 12.84 15.79 -53.62
N LEU A 248 12.23 14.63 -53.89
CA LEU A 248 10.93 14.26 -53.31
C LEU A 248 10.98 14.06 -51.78
N VAL A 249 12.11 13.57 -51.26
CA VAL A 249 12.34 13.41 -49.81
C VAL A 249 12.63 14.76 -49.16
N GLU A 250 13.50 15.58 -49.76
CA GLU A 250 13.89 16.91 -49.26
C GLU A 250 12.72 17.90 -49.25
N THR A 251 11.86 17.87 -50.27
CA THR A 251 10.61 18.65 -50.32
C THR A 251 9.56 18.16 -49.31
N GLY A 252 9.75 16.99 -48.72
CA GLY A 252 8.82 16.40 -47.75
C GLY A 252 7.59 15.74 -48.37
N ILE A 253 7.52 15.59 -49.70
CA ILE A 253 6.40 14.95 -50.40
C ILE A 253 6.24 13.50 -49.94
N VAL A 254 7.34 12.75 -49.87
CA VAL A 254 7.31 11.36 -49.39
C VAL A 254 6.78 11.27 -47.96
N ARG A 255 7.21 12.18 -47.08
CA ARG A 255 6.77 12.23 -45.69
C ARG A 255 5.28 12.58 -45.56
N HIS A 256 4.78 13.45 -46.45
CA HIS A 256 3.36 13.78 -46.52
C HIS A 256 2.54 12.58 -46.98
N LEU A 257 2.95 11.92 -48.07
CA LEU A 257 2.25 10.74 -48.60
C LEU A 257 2.18 9.59 -47.59
N LEU A 258 3.28 9.33 -46.87
CA LEU A 258 3.33 8.32 -45.81
C LEU A 258 2.38 8.59 -44.62
N ARG A 259 1.94 9.84 -44.44
CA ARG A 259 1.03 10.22 -43.34
C ARG A 259 -0.37 10.60 -43.82
N LYS A 260 -0.61 10.66 -45.13
CA LYS A 260 -1.84 11.22 -45.71
C LYS A 260 -3.10 10.50 -45.23
N ASP A 261 -3.03 9.17 -45.11
CA ASP A 261 -4.17 8.34 -44.71
C ASP A 261 -4.15 7.98 -43.21
N LEU A 262 -3.20 8.54 -42.45
CA LEU A 262 -3.11 8.40 -41.00
C LEU A 262 -3.60 9.69 -40.32
N PRO A 263 -4.30 9.60 -39.19
CA PRO A 263 -4.70 10.78 -38.44
C PRO A 263 -3.47 11.48 -37.86
N GLN A 264 -3.57 12.80 -37.68
CA GLN A 264 -2.51 13.60 -37.05
C GLN A 264 -2.33 13.33 -35.55
N ILE A 265 -3.31 12.66 -34.94
CA ILE A 265 -3.37 12.33 -33.50
C ILE A 265 -3.05 10.85 -33.33
N GLU A 266 -2.31 10.48 -32.28
CA GLU A 266 -2.05 9.07 -31.96
C GLU A 266 -3.36 8.33 -31.68
N ILE A 267 -3.63 7.29 -32.48
CA ILE A 267 -4.77 6.40 -32.28
C ILE A 267 -4.44 5.49 -31.11
N CYS A 268 -5.34 5.40 -30.13
CA CYS A 268 -5.21 4.47 -29.01
C CYS A 268 -3.88 4.61 -28.26
N PRO A 269 -3.57 5.80 -27.67
CA PRO A 269 -2.32 5.98 -26.94
C PRO A 269 -2.21 4.95 -25.80
N LEU A 270 -0.97 4.59 -25.47
CA LEU A 270 -0.69 3.63 -24.39
C LEU A 270 -1.31 4.11 -23.07
N ASP A 271 -1.20 5.41 -22.83
CA ASP A 271 -1.90 6.13 -21.77
C ASP A 271 -3.12 6.80 -22.42
N LEU A 272 -4.35 6.32 -22.18
CA LEU A 272 -5.59 6.83 -22.82
C LEU A 272 -5.95 8.30 -22.50
N GLY A 273 -5.01 9.08 -21.96
CA GLY A 273 -5.35 10.24 -21.16
C GLY A 273 -6.03 9.76 -19.89
N SER A 274 -5.63 10.33 -18.76
CA SER A 274 -6.16 10.01 -17.44
C SER A 274 -7.66 10.30 -17.38
N LYS A 275 -8.51 9.37 -17.84
CA LYS A 275 -9.84 9.25 -17.26
C LYS A 275 -9.60 8.70 -15.87
N GLU A 276 -9.77 9.56 -14.87
CA GLU A 276 -9.48 9.27 -13.46
C GLU A 276 -9.89 7.84 -13.13
N ARG A 277 -8.91 7.02 -12.75
CA ARG A 277 -9.15 5.63 -12.42
C ARG A 277 -10.05 5.57 -11.18
N GLN A 278 -11.24 4.98 -11.32
CA GLN A 278 -12.05 4.66 -10.16
C GLN A 278 -11.41 3.51 -9.37
N LEU A 279 -11.31 3.69 -8.06
CA LEU A 279 -10.78 2.69 -7.14
C LEU A 279 -11.70 1.46 -7.11
N ARG A 280 -11.10 0.27 -7.22
CA ARG A 280 -11.81 -1.00 -7.12
C ARG A 280 -11.55 -1.65 -5.77
N ASN A 281 -12.47 -2.51 -5.31
CA ASN A 281 -12.27 -3.28 -4.08
C ASN A 281 -11.00 -4.15 -4.11
N SER A 282 -10.56 -4.58 -5.29
CA SER A 282 -9.30 -5.31 -5.46
C SER A 282 -8.08 -4.49 -5.04
N ASP A 283 -8.12 -3.17 -5.21
CA ASP A 283 -7.01 -2.28 -4.89
C ASP A 283 -6.85 -2.05 -3.37
N LEU A 284 -7.92 -2.31 -2.61
CA LEU A 284 -7.99 -2.19 -1.16
C LEU A 284 -7.73 -3.51 -0.42
N TYR A 285 -7.42 -4.60 -1.13
CA TYR A 285 -7.25 -5.93 -0.56
C TYR A 285 -6.22 -5.97 0.57
N MET A 286 -5.08 -5.29 0.42
CA MET A 286 -4.04 -5.23 1.44
C MET A 286 -4.53 -4.57 2.74
N THR A 287 -5.38 -3.54 2.64
CA THR A 287 -6.00 -2.90 3.81
C THR A 287 -6.87 -3.89 4.57
N TYR A 288 -7.68 -4.68 3.86
CA TYR A 288 -8.49 -5.72 4.49
C TYR A 288 -7.63 -6.78 5.18
N MET A 289 -6.53 -7.21 4.55
CA MET A 289 -5.60 -8.18 5.14
C MET A 289 -4.93 -7.66 6.41
N ILE A 290 -4.56 -6.38 6.46
CA ILE A 290 -3.99 -5.77 7.68
C ILE A 290 -5.02 -5.74 8.81
N VAL A 291 -6.26 -5.37 8.51
CA VAL A 291 -7.32 -5.30 9.52
C VAL A 291 -7.63 -6.68 10.08
N VAL A 292 -7.77 -7.69 9.23
CA VAL A 292 -8.03 -9.07 9.65
C VAL A 292 -6.88 -9.61 10.49
N THR A 293 -5.63 -9.44 10.05
CA THR A 293 -4.46 -9.89 10.83
C THR A 293 -4.35 -9.17 12.17
N GLY A 294 -4.67 -7.86 12.23
CA GLY A 294 -4.74 -7.09 13.48
C GLY A 294 -5.79 -7.62 14.46
N PHE A 295 -7.01 -7.92 13.99
CA PHE A 295 -8.04 -8.52 14.83
C PHE A 295 -7.67 -9.91 15.33
N CYS A 296 -7.09 -10.75 14.47
CA CYS A 296 -6.60 -12.08 14.87
C CYS A 296 -5.51 -11.96 15.95
N ALA A 297 -4.52 -11.09 15.76
CA ALA A 297 -3.45 -10.88 16.73
C ALA A 297 -3.98 -10.35 18.08
N ALA A 298 -4.91 -9.40 18.06
CA ALA A 298 -5.55 -8.88 19.26
C ALA A 298 -6.34 -9.96 20.02
N THR A 299 -7.05 -10.81 19.27
CA THR A 299 -7.81 -11.94 19.84
C THR A 299 -6.87 -12.95 20.50
N VAL A 300 -5.76 -13.31 19.84
CA VAL A 300 -4.74 -14.20 20.42
C VAL A 300 -4.09 -13.60 21.66
N ALA A 301 -3.75 -12.31 21.64
CA ALA A 301 -3.18 -11.63 22.81
C ALA A 301 -4.17 -11.60 23.99
N PHE A 302 -5.46 -11.34 23.74
CA PHE A 302 -6.50 -11.33 24.76
C PHE A 302 -6.68 -12.70 25.42
N PHE A 303 -6.80 -13.77 24.62
CA PHE A 303 -6.89 -15.13 25.16
C PHE A 303 -5.61 -15.56 25.86
N GLY A 304 -4.43 -15.17 25.34
CA GLY A 304 -3.14 -15.40 26.00
C GLY A 304 -3.03 -14.70 27.36
N GLU A 305 -3.51 -13.46 27.48
CA GLU A 305 -3.56 -12.75 28.76
C GLU A 305 -4.52 -13.43 29.74
N ILE A 306 -5.70 -13.87 29.28
CA ILE A 306 -6.65 -14.61 30.12
C ILE A 306 -6.02 -15.91 30.62
N LEU A 307 -5.40 -16.68 29.72
CA LEU A 307 -4.77 -17.95 30.06
C LEU A 307 -3.64 -17.75 31.06
N THR A 308 -2.75 -16.78 30.83
CA THR A 308 -1.64 -16.49 31.77
C THR A 308 -2.15 -15.99 33.12
N ARG A 309 -3.23 -15.21 33.17
CA ARG A 309 -3.88 -14.81 34.43
C ARG A 309 -4.51 -16.01 35.15
N GLN A 310 -5.16 -16.93 34.42
CA GLN A 310 -5.75 -18.14 35.01
C GLN A 310 -4.69 -19.10 35.53
N VAL A 311 -3.61 -19.33 34.77
CA VAL A 311 -2.48 -20.17 35.20
C VAL A 311 -1.81 -19.57 36.44
N LYS A 312 -1.56 -18.24 36.47
CA LYS A 312 -1.02 -17.59 37.66
C LYS A 312 -1.93 -17.74 38.89
N ARG A 313 -3.26 -17.67 38.70
CA ARG A 313 -4.23 -17.92 39.79
C ARG A 313 -4.18 -19.37 40.27
N CYS A 314 -4.18 -20.34 39.36
CA CYS A 314 -4.10 -21.76 39.71
C CYS A 314 -2.78 -22.10 40.44
N ILE A 315 -1.65 -21.54 40.00
CA ILE A 315 -0.35 -21.71 40.67
C ILE A 315 -0.40 -21.10 42.08
N ALA A 316 -0.93 -19.88 42.22
CA ALA A 316 -1.06 -19.23 43.52
C ALA A 316 -1.98 -20.00 44.47
N GLU A 317 -3.06 -20.62 43.96
CA GLU A 317 -3.95 -21.50 44.74
C GLU A 317 -3.25 -22.81 45.15
N ALA A 318 -2.37 -23.36 44.31
CA ALA A 318 -1.59 -24.58 44.61
C ALA A 318 -0.46 -24.32 45.63
N GLU A 319 0.19 -23.15 45.60
CA GLU A 319 1.19 -22.74 46.60
C GLU A 319 0.56 -22.54 47.99
N LEU A 320 -0.70 -22.07 48.05
CA LEU A 320 -1.46 -21.94 49.29
C LEU A 320 -1.83 -23.28 49.94
N GLN A 321 -1.91 -24.36 49.16
CA GLN A 321 -2.20 -25.70 49.66
C GLN A 321 -0.95 -26.50 50.06
N THR A 322 0.25 -26.07 49.64
CA THR A 322 1.52 -26.78 49.88
C THR A 322 2.44 -26.08 50.89
N GLY A 323 2.10 -24.88 51.36
CA GLY A 323 2.79 -24.23 52.47
C GLY A 323 2.64 -25.02 53.78
N PRO A 324 3.69 -25.08 54.64
CA PRO A 324 3.61 -25.80 55.90
C PRO A 324 2.49 -25.20 56.77
N ALA A 325 1.76 -26.05 57.50
CA ALA A 325 0.79 -25.64 58.49
C ALA A 325 1.49 -24.78 59.56
N ALA A 326 1.46 -23.46 59.38
CA ALA A 326 1.93 -22.53 60.38
C ALA A 326 0.95 -22.60 61.56
N SER A 327 1.45 -23.11 62.69
CA SER A 327 0.77 -23.06 63.98
C SER A 327 0.35 -21.61 64.28
N TYR A 328 -0.96 -21.39 64.31
CA TYR A 328 -1.56 -20.12 64.68
C TYR A 328 -1.28 -19.84 66.17
N PRO A 329 -0.63 -18.71 66.55
CA PRO A 329 -0.59 -18.30 67.94
C PRO A 329 -1.99 -17.82 68.36
N ASP A 330 -2.48 -18.32 69.49
CA ASP A 330 -3.84 -18.11 70.06
C ASP A 330 -4.23 -16.66 70.42
N ASP A 331 -3.56 -15.63 69.87
CA ASP A 331 -3.78 -14.23 70.25
C ASP A 331 -4.28 -13.35 69.09
N TRP A 332 -5.43 -13.76 68.52
CA TRP A 332 -6.11 -13.03 67.45
C TRP A 332 -6.71 -11.68 67.89
N LYS A 333 -6.80 -11.43 69.21
CA LYS A 333 -7.37 -10.20 69.77
C LYS A 333 -6.39 -9.03 69.66
N ASN A 334 -5.09 -9.28 69.76
CA ASN A 334 -4.06 -8.24 69.66
C ASN A 334 -3.76 -7.82 68.21
N VAL A 335 -3.82 -8.74 67.25
CA VAL A 335 -3.64 -8.44 65.81
C VAL A 335 -4.78 -7.58 65.26
N LYS A 336 -6.02 -7.79 65.72
CA LYS A 336 -7.18 -6.98 65.33
C LYS A 336 -7.12 -5.55 65.87
N ALA A 337 -6.48 -5.33 67.03
CA ALA A 337 -6.24 -4.01 67.58
C ALA A 337 -5.15 -3.22 66.80
N GLN A 338 -4.21 -3.92 66.17
CA GLN A 338 -3.12 -3.33 65.37
C GLN A 338 -3.51 -3.09 63.90
N ALA A 339 -4.32 -3.97 63.30
CA ALA A 339 -4.86 -3.79 61.94
C ALA A 339 -5.86 -2.61 61.85
N ASN A 340 -6.57 -2.31 62.94
CA ASN A 340 -7.44 -1.14 63.04
C ASN A 340 -6.68 0.20 63.20
N ARG A 341 -5.34 0.21 63.17
CA ARG A 341 -4.49 1.41 63.28
C ARG A 341 -3.72 1.78 62.01
N MET A 342 -4.00 1.20 60.85
CA MET A 342 -3.42 1.68 59.58
C MET A 342 -4.42 2.56 58.82
N PRO A 343 -4.14 3.87 58.64
CA PRO A 343 -4.98 4.72 57.82
C PRO A 343 -4.74 4.43 56.33
N TYR A 344 -5.78 4.00 55.62
CA TYR A 344 -5.80 4.01 54.16
C TYR A 344 -6.11 5.44 53.70
N THR A 345 -5.12 6.15 53.16
CA THR A 345 -5.30 7.46 52.53
C THR A 345 -5.67 7.27 51.05
N MET A 346 -6.95 7.53 50.72
CA MET A 346 -7.41 7.65 49.33
C MET A 346 -7.55 9.13 49.00
N TYR A 347 -6.75 9.63 48.06
CA TYR A 347 -6.82 11.03 47.63
C TYR A 347 -7.96 11.24 46.63
N LEU A 348 -8.96 12.01 47.04
CA LEU A 348 -9.99 12.57 46.18
C LEU A 348 -10.18 14.04 46.57
N ASN A 349 -9.86 14.95 45.65
CA ASN A 349 -10.14 16.39 45.71
C ASN A 349 -9.87 17.10 47.05
N GLY A 350 -8.60 17.15 47.46
CA GLY A 350 -8.04 18.28 48.20
C GLY A 350 -8.54 18.58 49.61
N ASN A 351 -9.44 17.79 50.22
CA ASN A 351 -9.86 17.95 51.62
C ASN A 351 -10.00 16.60 52.34
N ILE A 352 -9.47 16.51 53.56
CA ILE A 352 -9.46 15.30 54.40
C ILE A 352 -10.78 15.21 55.17
N ILE A 353 -11.60 14.20 54.91
CA ILE A 353 -12.75 13.85 55.76
C ILE A 353 -12.61 12.37 56.16
N ASN A 354 -12.58 12.11 57.48
CA ASN A 354 -12.53 10.76 58.03
C ASN A 354 -13.86 10.04 57.79
N VAL A 355 -13.86 8.97 56.99
CA VAL A 355 -15.05 8.12 56.74
C VAL A 355 -14.92 6.81 57.52
N LYS A 356 -15.83 6.59 58.46
CA LYS A 356 -16.02 5.34 59.22
C LYS A 356 -16.76 4.33 58.31
N GLN A 357 -16.17 3.17 58.00
CA GLN A 357 -16.83 2.14 57.17
C GLN A 357 -17.98 1.44 57.96
N PRO A 358 -19.12 1.12 57.31
CA PRO A 358 -20.11 0.20 57.85
C PRO A 358 -19.71 -1.25 57.56
N ALA A 359 -19.83 -2.11 58.58
CA ALA A 359 -19.57 -3.55 58.47
C ALA A 359 -20.69 -4.26 57.69
N TYR A 360 -20.33 -5.04 56.68
CA TYR A 360 -21.21 -6.05 56.07
C TYR A 360 -20.93 -7.40 56.71
N SER A 361 -21.93 -8.02 57.34
CA SER A 361 -21.91 -9.43 57.76
C SER A 361 -23.04 -10.19 57.07
N ILE A 362 -22.68 -11.23 56.33
CA ILE A 362 -23.60 -12.20 55.73
C ILE A 362 -23.79 -13.34 56.75
N THR A 363 -24.98 -13.47 57.32
CA THR A 363 -25.45 -14.71 57.95
C THR A 363 -26.94 -14.88 57.63
N LYS A 364 -27.28 -16.05 57.09
CA LYS A 364 -28.64 -16.51 56.81
C LYS A 364 -29.31 -17.08 58.07
N ASP A 365 -30.64 -16.91 58.08
CA ASP A 365 -31.69 -17.68 58.77
C ASP A 365 -31.83 -17.56 60.30
N PHE A 366 -32.87 -16.86 60.81
CA PHE A 366 -34.21 -17.42 61.09
C PHE A 366 -35.12 -16.41 61.83
N GLN A 367 -36.37 -16.31 61.38
CA GLN A 367 -37.61 -15.85 62.03
C GLN A 367 -37.79 -14.45 62.69
N SER A 368 -38.86 -13.82 62.16
CA SER A 368 -39.97 -13.16 62.87
C SER A 368 -40.05 -11.63 62.87
N SER A 369 -41.15 -11.17 62.27
CA SER A 369 -42.02 -10.07 62.69
C SER A 369 -41.77 -8.64 62.18
N ASN A 370 -42.79 -8.18 61.44
CA ASN A 370 -43.34 -6.82 61.34
C ASN A 370 -42.78 -5.79 60.35
N ARG A 371 -43.50 -5.70 59.20
CA ARG A 371 -44.25 -4.52 58.70
C ARG A 371 -43.60 -3.12 58.75
N LYS A 372 -43.33 -2.55 57.56
CA LYS A 372 -43.86 -1.28 56.97
C LYS A 372 -42.90 -0.75 55.88
N SER A 373 -43.23 -0.92 54.60
CA SER A 373 -43.78 0.11 53.67
C SER A 373 -42.78 1.18 53.17
N LEU A 374 -42.39 1.13 51.88
CA LEU A 374 -42.68 2.17 50.85
C LEU A 374 -41.84 2.03 49.55
N SER A 375 -42.57 1.78 48.46
CA SER A 375 -42.44 2.27 47.06
C SER A 375 -41.09 2.37 46.33
N ARG A 376 -40.86 1.37 45.46
CA ARG A 376 -40.63 1.42 43.99
C ARG A 376 -40.66 2.80 43.29
N GLN A 377 -39.59 3.15 42.56
CA GLN A 377 -39.69 3.78 41.23
C GLN A 377 -38.42 3.57 40.38
N ARG A 378 -38.61 3.03 39.17
CA ARG A 378 -37.65 3.06 38.05
C ARG A 378 -37.86 4.37 37.29
N ASN A 379 -36.81 4.95 36.73
CA ASN A 379 -36.63 5.09 35.28
C ASN A 379 -35.38 5.92 34.92
N THR A 380 -34.78 5.48 33.83
CA THR A 380 -33.75 6.10 32.96
C THR A 380 -34.16 7.46 32.41
N ASN A 381 -33.18 8.31 32.04
CA ASN A 381 -33.11 9.04 30.75
C ASN A 381 -31.79 9.83 30.59
N TYR A 382 -31.27 9.84 29.36
CA TYR A 382 -30.08 10.55 28.87
C TYR A 382 -30.42 11.98 28.41
N VAL A 383 -29.44 12.90 28.42
CA VAL A 383 -29.48 14.20 27.71
C VAL A 383 -28.10 14.55 27.15
N PHE A 384 -28.03 14.90 25.86
CA PHE A 384 -26.89 15.53 25.16
C PHE A 384 -27.06 17.05 25.14
N GLN A 385 -25.96 17.81 25.15
CA GLN A 385 -25.96 19.25 24.90
C GLN A 385 -24.76 19.65 24.03
N TYR A 386 -25.06 20.34 22.91
CA TYR A 386 -24.11 21.09 22.08
C TYR A 386 -24.12 22.57 22.53
N THR A 387 -23.02 23.27 22.33
CA THR A 387 -22.93 24.73 22.47
C THR A 387 -22.35 25.35 21.20
N SER A 388 -22.87 26.54 20.90
CA SER A 388 -22.65 27.39 19.72
C SER A 388 -21.20 27.65 19.34
#